data_AF-A0A2P8E4J3-F1
#
_entry.id   AF-A0A2P8E4J3-F1
#
_cell.length_a   1.000
_cell.length_b   1.000
_cell.length_c   1.000
_cell.angle_alpha   90.00
_cell.angle_beta   90.00
_cell.angle_gamma   90.00
#
_symmetry.space_group_name_H-M   'P 1'
#
loop_
_entity.id
_entity.type
_entity.pdbx_description
1 polymer ?
#
loop_
_entity_poly.entity_id
_entity_poly.type
_entity_poly.pdbx_seq_one_letter_code
_entity_poly.pdbx_strand_id
1 'polypeptide(L)'
;MELQRINNLWKFLSIKNNLKLDCSKQTDVEYHITKGNLVLKHSFNPQLLQQSRLVIKDKNFQEKFCQHTYSASKKRFGFKEKPASLSSQKIFFPKELLVKYQMFDLEICKDYQGHYQVIIGPFFPKNVNEILNQVNPIARTFWVKNFFAEGIRN
;
A
#
# COMPACT_ATOMS: atom_id res chain seq x y z
N MET A 1 -14.65 7.00 16.27
CA MET A 1 -13.53 6.37 17.02
C MET A 1 -12.44 5.85 16.08
N GLU A 2 -12.76 5.09 15.02
CA GLU A 2 -11.74 4.50 14.13
C GLU A 2 -10.91 5.52 13.32
N LEU A 3 -11.53 6.58 12.81
CA LEU A 3 -10.82 7.63 12.07
C LEU A 3 -9.70 8.27 12.91
N GLN A 4 -10.02 8.63 14.15
CA GLN A 4 -9.05 9.23 15.07
C GLN A 4 -7.92 8.25 15.40
N ARG A 5 -8.24 6.97 15.56
CA ARG A 5 -7.25 5.91 15.75
C ARG A 5 -6.29 5.84 14.57
N ILE A 6 -6.80 5.70 13.34
CA ILE A 6 -5.98 5.66 12.11
C ILE A 6 -5.12 6.93 11.97
N ASN A 7 -5.72 8.10 12.24
CA ASN A 7 -5.00 9.38 12.23
C ASN A 7 -3.84 9.40 13.23
N ASN A 8 -4.05 8.90 14.44
CA ASN A 8 -3.01 8.85 15.47
C ASN A 8 -1.88 7.90 15.07
N LEU A 9 -2.18 6.76 14.43
CA LEU A 9 -1.15 5.84 13.93
C LEU A 9 -0.25 6.53 12.90
N TRP A 10 -0.82 7.22 11.92
CA TRP A 10 -0.05 7.93 10.89
C TRP A 10 0.75 9.09 11.44
N LYS A 11 0.17 9.89 12.34
CA LYS A 11 0.89 10.98 13.03
C LYS A 11 2.07 10.45 13.85
N PHE A 12 1.87 9.37 14.61
CA PHE A 12 2.92 8.75 15.40
C PHE A 12 4.08 8.29 14.51
N LEU A 13 3.78 7.56 13.43
CA LEU A 13 4.80 7.11 12.48
C LEU A 13 5.54 8.27 11.82
N SER A 14 4.81 9.31 11.39
CA SER A 14 5.38 10.52 10.80
C SER A 14 6.38 11.18 11.75
N ILE A 15 5.99 11.39 13.02
CA ILE A 15 6.82 12.03 14.04
C ILE A 15 8.05 11.16 14.34
N LYS A 16 7.86 9.87 14.60
CA LYS A 16 8.96 8.96 14.97
C LYS A 16 9.99 8.77 13.86
N ASN A 17 9.62 8.99 12.61
CA ASN A 17 10.52 8.87 11.46
C ASN A 17 11.00 10.22 10.90
N ASN A 18 10.63 11.33 11.55
CA ASN A 18 10.87 12.68 11.05
C ASN A 18 10.44 12.86 9.58
N LEU A 19 9.25 12.35 9.25
CA LEU A 19 8.66 12.45 7.92
C LEU A 19 7.53 13.47 7.95
N LYS A 20 7.28 14.12 6.82
CA LYS A 20 6.11 14.98 6.63
C LYS A 20 4.90 14.12 6.29
N LEU A 21 3.80 14.34 7.01
CA LEU A 21 2.49 13.75 6.74
C LEU A 21 1.56 14.82 6.21
N ASP A 22 1.17 14.69 4.94
CA ASP A 22 0.08 15.47 4.36
C ASP A 22 -1.23 14.69 4.55
N CYS A 23 -2.31 15.38 4.92
CA CYS A 23 -3.62 14.78 5.09
C CYS A 23 -4.67 15.63 4.38
N SER A 24 -5.44 15.03 3.49
CA SER A 24 -6.61 15.64 2.85
C SER A 24 -7.88 14.93 3.33
N LYS A 25 -8.93 15.72 3.53
CA LYS A 25 -10.25 15.24 3.96
C LYS A 25 -11.27 15.84 3.02
N GLN A 26 -11.59 15.12 1.96
CA GLN A 26 -12.69 15.45 1.05
C GLN A 26 -13.79 14.40 1.24
N THR A 27 -14.24 13.76 0.17
CA THR A 27 -15.10 12.57 0.23
C THR A 27 -14.36 11.38 0.84
N ASP A 28 -13.09 11.23 0.47
CA ASP A 28 -12.17 10.26 1.06
C ASP A 28 -11.18 10.97 1.99
N VAL A 29 -10.68 10.23 2.96
CA VAL A 29 -9.57 10.64 3.81
C VAL A 29 -8.30 10.05 3.21
N GLU A 30 -7.36 10.92 2.86
CA GLU A 30 -6.08 10.51 2.31
C GLU A 30 -4.93 10.97 3.21
N TYR A 31 -4.01 10.06 3.46
CA TYR A 31 -2.73 10.29 4.12
C TYR A 31 -1.63 10.10 3.10
N HIS A 32 -0.67 11.01 3.07
CA HIS A 32 0.45 11.00 2.14
C HIS A 32 1.77 11.27 2.87
N ILE A 33 2.73 10.38 2.67
CA ILE A 33 4.08 10.48 3.24
C ILE A 33 5.08 10.25 2.12
N THR A 34 6.05 11.16 1.98
CA THR A 34 7.15 11.02 1.02
C THR A 34 8.47 10.77 1.75
N LYS A 35 9.23 9.78 1.30
CA LYS A 35 10.59 9.48 1.80
C LYS A 35 11.54 9.21 0.64
N GLY A 36 12.39 10.19 0.33
CA GLY A 36 13.24 10.16 -0.85
C GLY A 36 12.40 10.02 -2.12
N ASN A 37 12.67 8.99 -2.93
CA ASN A 37 11.90 8.70 -4.16
C ASN A 37 10.64 7.86 -3.92
N LEU A 38 10.30 7.50 -2.68
CA LEU A 38 9.09 6.71 -2.38
C LEU A 38 7.96 7.58 -1.86
N VAL A 39 6.77 7.25 -2.31
CA VAL A 39 5.50 7.83 -1.90
C VAL A 39 4.64 6.74 -1.28
N LEU A 40 4.20 6.96 -0.05
CA LEU A 40 3.22 6.15 0.65
C LEU A 40 1.91 6.93 0.73
N LYS A 41 0.83 6.34 0.23
CA LYS A 41 -0.52 6.90 0.30
C LYS A 41 -1.46 5.90 0.93
N HIS A 42 -2.25 6.34 1.91
CA HIS A 42 -3.35 5.56 2.47
C HIS A 42 -4.65 6.33 2.27
N SER A 43 -5.61 5.76 1.56
CA SER A 43 -6.87 6.42 1.25
C SER A 43 -8.05 5.52 1.58
N PHE A 44 -9.08 6.08 2.22
CA PHE A 44 -10.30 5.36 2.52
C PHE A 44 -11.50 6.30 2.64
N ASN A 45 -12.68 5.76 2.36
CA ASN A 45 -13.94 6.41 2.66
C ASN A 45 -14.31 6.14 4.14
N PRO A 46 -14.52 7.17 4.97
CA PRO A 46 -14.90 6.99 6.38
C PRO A 46 -16.21 6.21 6.59
N GLN A 47 -17.12 6.24 5.61
CA GLN A 47 -18.40 5.52 5.64
C GLN A 47 -18.27 4.08 5.14
N LEU A 48 -17.38 3.83 4.18
CA LEU A 48 -17.11 2.50 3.64
C LEU A 48 -15.64 2.17 3.81
N LEU A 49 -15.28 1.81 5.04
CA LEU A 49 -13.92 1.45 5.36
C LEU A 49 -13.42 0.41 4.36
N GLN A 50 -14.14 -0.70 4.12
CA GLN A 50 -13.76 -1.84 3.25
C GLN A 50 -13.09 -1.51 1.89
N GLN A 51 -13.22 -0.29 1.38
CA GLN A 51 -12.54 0.22 0.18
C GLN A 51 -11.14 0.82 0.45
N SER A 52 -10.64 0.76 1.68
CA SER A 52 -9.35 1.32 2.05
C SER A 52 -8.21 0.64 1.32
N ARG A 53 -7.32 1.48 0.82
CA ARG A 53 -6.14 1.06 0.08
C ARG A 53 -4.91 1.75 0.60
N LEU A 54 -3.83 0.98 0.64
CA LEU A 54 -2.48 1.46 0.87
C LEU A 54 -1.72 1.35 -0.44
N VAL A 55 -1.10 2.44 -0.87
CA VAL A 55 -0.32 2.54 -2.09
C VAL A 55 1.11 2.91 -1.72
N ILE A 56 2.07 2.15 -2.21
CA ILE A 56 3.50 2.45 -2.14
C ILE A 56 3.99 2.55 -3.57
N LYS A 57 4.54 3.69 -3.97
CA LYS A 57 5.03 3.89 -5.33
C LYS A 57 6.28 4.72 -5.40
N ASP A 58 7.00 4.59 -6.51
CA ASP A 58 7.99 5.57 -6.91
C ASP A 58 7.33 6.92 -7.21
N LYS A 59 7.98 8.01 -6.81
CA LYS A 59 7.54 9.38 -7.09
C LYS A 59 7.38 9.64 -8.59
N ASN A 60 8.19 8.98 -9.41
CA ASN A 60 8.20 9.13 -10.87
C ASN A 60 7.34 8.09 -11.59
N PHE A 61 6.63 7.22 -10.86
CA PHE A 61 5.78 6.20 -11.47
C PHE A 61 4.69 6.84 -12.34
N GLN A 62 4.58 6.36 -13.58
CA GLN A 62 3.62 6.89 -14.54
C GLN A 62 2.45 5.93 -14.76
N GLU A 63 1.32 6.22 -14.10
CA GLU A 63 0.10 5.37 -14.13
C GLU A 63 -0.40 5.10 -15.56
N LYS A 64 -0.31 6.08 -16.47
CA LYS A 64 -0.76 5.96 -17.87
C LYS A 64 0.14 5.07 -18.74
N PHE A 65 1.34 4.77 -18.27
CA PHE A 65 2.38 4.04 -18.99
C PHE A 65 2.72 2.72 -18.29
N CYS A 66 1.73 2.12 -17.62
CA CYS A 66 1.88 0.81 -17.00
C CYS A 66 2.12 -0.26 -18.07
N GLN A 67 3.25 -0.95 -17.97
CA GLN A 67 3.62 -2.04 -18.89
C GLN A 67 3.17 -3.40 -18.35
N HIS A 68 3.35 -3.62 -17.04
CA HIS A 68 3.01 -4.89 -16.40
C HIS A 68 2.15 -4.62 -15.16
N THR A 69 1.04 -5.36 -15.06
CA THR A 69 0.17 -5.35 -13.87
C THR A 69 0.03 -6.77 -13.35
N TYR A 70 0.29 -6.98 -12.07
CA TYR A 70 0.10 -8.26 -11.39
C TYR A 70 -0.93 -8.06 -10.32
N SER A 71 -1.99 -8.89 -10.33
CA SER A 71 -3.02 -8.82 -9.31
C SER A 71 -3.25 -10.17 -8.65
N ALA A 72 -3.49 -10.14 -7.35
CA ALA A 72 -3.97 -11.26 -6.56
C ALA A 72 -5.14 -10.76 -5.73
N SER A 73 -6.29 -11.44 -5.80
CA SER A 73 -7.44 -11.10 -4.98
C SER A 73 -7.57 -12.08 -3.83
N LYS A 74 -7.95 -11.58 -2.64
CA LYS A 74 -8.30 -12.45 -1.53
C LYS A 74 -9.55 -13.23 -1.91
N LYS A 75 -9.50 -14.57 -1.80
CA LYS A 75 -10.68 -15.41 -1.99
C LYS A 75 -11.71 -15.10 -0.91
N ARG A 76 -12.86 -14.55 -1.29
CA ARG A 76 -13.98 -14.27 -0.39
C ARG A 76 -15.14 -15.20 -0.75
N PHE A 77 -15.70 -15.90 0.23
CA PHE A 77 -16.84 -16.78 0.02
C PHE A 77 -18.03 -15.96 -0.52
N GLY A 78 -18.64 -16.40 -1.63
CA GLY A 78 -19.79 -15.72 -2.24
C GLY A 78 -19.49 -14.56 -3.20
N PHE A 79 -18.22 -14.19 -3.42
CA PHE A 79 -17.85 -13.15 -4.39
C PHE A 79 -17.10 -13.77 -5.58
N LYS A 80 -17.49 -13.41 -6.81
CA LYS A 80 -16.72 -13.76 -8.00
C LYS A 80 -15.40 -12.97 -7.97
N GLU A 81 -14.28 -13.67 -8.12
CA GLU A 81 -12.97 -13.04 -8.27
C GLU A 81 -13.03 -12.04 -9.43
N LYS A 82 -12.51 -10.82 -9.23
CA LYS A 82 -12.46 -9.83 -10.31
C LYS A 82 -11.65 -10.44 -11.47
N PRO A 83 -12.17 -10.41 -12.70
CA PRO A 83 -11.46 -10.97 -13.83
C PRO A 83 -10.11 -10.26 -13.96
N ALA A 84 -9.04 -11.05 -13.94
CA ALA A 84 -7.70 -10.58 -14.22
C ALA A 84 -7.72 -10.02 -15.67
N SER A 85 -7.36 -8.75 -15.87
CA SER A 85 -7.35 -8.14 -17.20
C SER A 85 -6.39 -8.91 -18.12
N LEU A 86 -6.63 -8.93 -19.43
CA LEU A 86 -5.74 -9.57 -20.40
C LEU A 86 -4.29 -9.03 -20.37
N SER A 87 -4.09 -7.84 -19.80
CA SER A 87 -2.77 -7.23 -19.54
C SER A 87 -2.07 -7.72 -18.25
N SER A 88 -2.77 -8.52 -17.43
CA SER A 88 -2.21 -9.10 -16.20
C SER A 88 -1.46 -10.40 -16.48
N GLN A 89 -0.36 -10.28 -17.23
CA GLN A 89 0.50 -11.43 -17.49
C GLN A 89 1.08 -11.95 -16.16
N LYS A 90 0.70 -13.17 -15.79
CA LYS A 90 1.30 -13.94 -14.70
C LYS A 90 2.73 -14.36 -15.05
N ILE A 91 3.69 -13.43 -15.02
CA ILE A 91 5.10 -13.79 -15.25
C ILE A 91 5.95 -13.22 -14.11
N PHE A 92 6.42 -14.14 -13.25
CA PHE A 92 7.47 -13.96 -12.23
C PHE A 92 7.31 -12.78 -11.28
N PHE A 93 6.33 -12.89 -10.37
CA PHE A 93 6.41 -12.21 -9.08
C PHE A 93 6.95 -13.19 -8.02
N PRO A 94 7.75 -12.76 -7.01
CA PRO A 94 8.23 -13.67 -5.98
C PRO A 94 7.04 -14.34 -5.31
N LYS A 95 6.90 -15.66 -5.50
CA LYS A 95 5.76 -16.44 -4.97
C LYS A 95 5.57 -16.20 -3.47
N GLU A 96 6.67 -15.99 -2.76
CA GLU A 96 6.74 -15.70 -1.33
C GLU A 96 5.93 -14.47 -0.92
N LEU A 97 5.94 -13.40 -1.73
CA LEU A 97 5.13 -12.22 -1.46
C LEU A 97 3.67 -12.45 -1.77
N LEU A 98 3.34 -13.13 -2.86
CA LEU A 98 1.95 -13.49 -3.14
C LEU A 98 1.35 -14.29 -1.98
N VAL A 99 2.10 -15.23 -1.41
CA VAL A 99 1.69 -16.00 -0.24
C VAL A 99 1.52 -15.11 0.99
N LYS A 100 2.48 -14.22 1.27
CA LYS A 100 2.44 -13.32 2.43
C LYS A 100 1.29 -12.33 2.40
N TYR A 101 0.83 -11.91 1.22
CA TYR A 101 -0.23 -10.93 1.03
C TYR A 101 -1.59 -11.54 0.62
N GLN A 102 -1.80 -12.86 0.74
CA GLN A 102 -3.09 -13.52 0.43
C GLN A 102 -4.28 -12.97 1.22
N MET A 103 -4.04 -12.31 2.36
CA MET A 103 -5.06 -11.67 3.17
C MET A 103 -5.57 -10.34 2.59
N PHE A 104 -4.94 -9.83 1.53
CA PHE A 104 -5.29 -8.60 0.82
C PHE A 104 -5.59 -8.89 -0.65
N ASP A 105 -6.37 -8.02 -1.26
CA ASP A 105 -6.32 -7.74 -2.68
C ASP A 105 -5.02 -6.94 -2.93
N LEU A 106 -4.11 -7.51 -3.71
CA LEU A 106 -2.80 -6.99 -4.05
C LEU A 106 -2.77 -6.65 -5.53
N GLU A 107 -2.27 -5.48 -5.87
CA GLU A 107 -1.99 -5.06 -7.24
C GLU A 107 -0.59 -4.45 -7.31
N ILE A 108 0.20 -4.87 -8.29
CA ILE A 108 1.57 -4.41 -8.50
C ILE A 108 1.69 -3.98 -9.95
N CYS A 109 2.13 -2.76 -10.17
CA CYS A 109 2.31 -2.17 -11.48
C CYS A 109 3.77 -1.81 -11.68
N LYS A 110 4.27 -2.03 -12.91
CA LYS A 110 5.58 -1.55 -13.37
C LYS A 110 5.39 -0.75 -14.64
N ASP A 111 5.89 0.49 -14.66
CA ASP A 111 5.86 1.32 -15.87
C ASP A 111 7.03 1.00 -16.81
N TYR A 112 6.99 1.57 -18.03
CA TYR A 112 8.05 1.38 -19.03
C TYR A 112 9.43 1.90 -18.59
N GLN A 113 9.48 2.80 -17.60
CA GLN A 113 10.73 3.35 -17.05
C GLN A 113 11.29 2.47 -15.92
N GLY A 114 10.57 1.41 -15.56
CA GLY A 114 10.96 0.46 -14.54
C GLY A 114 10.59 0.88 -13.12
N HIS A 115 9.74 1.90 -12.97
CA HIS A 115 9.22 2.33 -11.67
C HIS A 115 8.06 1.44 -11.23
N TYR A 116 7.95 1.23 -9.92
CA TYR A 116 6.97 0.34 -9.33
C TYR A 116 5.87 1.10 -8.58
N GLN A 117 4.68 0.52 -8.58
CA GLN A 117 3.57 0.85 -7.70
C GLN A 117 3.01 -0.44 -7.11
N VAL A 118 2.75 -0.44 -5.81
CA VAL A 118 2.15 -1.56 -5.09
C VAL A 118 0.93 -1.03 -4.35
N ILE A 119 -0.20 -1.70 -4.53
CA ILE A 119 -1.46 -1.39 -3.89
C ILE A 119 -1.89 -2.62 -3.09
N ILE A 120 -2.23 -2.43 -1.83
CA ILE A 120 -2.91 -3.45 -1.02
C ILE A 120 -4.22 -2.88 -0.47
N GLY A 121 -5.27 -3.69 -0.49
CA GLY A 121 -6.56 -3.36 0.11
C GLY A 121 -7.38 -4.61 0.37
N PRO A 122 -8.39 -4.61 1.24
CA PRO A 122 -8.65 -3.62 2.27
C PRO A 122 -7.49 -3.46 3.27
N PHE A 123 -7.07 -2.23 3.57
CA PHE A 123 -6.03 -1.96 4.57
C PHE A 123 -6.57 -1.11 5.74
N PHE A 124 -6.76 -1.73 6.91
CA PHE A 124 -7.21 -1.05 8.14
C PHE A 124 -6.26 -1.38 9.30
N PRO A 125 -5.13 -0.68 9.41
CA PRO A 125 -4.18 -1.00 10.47
C PRO A 125 -4.82 -0.70 11.82
N LYS A 126 -4.75 -1.63 12.77
CA LYS A 126 -5.22 -1.45 14.16
C LYS A 126 -4.16 -0.82 15.05
N ASN A 127 -2.89 -1.09 14.74
CA ASN A 127 -1.72 -0.62 15.48
C ASN A 127 -0.56 -0.30 14.52
N VAL A 128 0.52 0.27 15.06
CA VAL A 128 1.72 0.68 14.28
C VAL A 128 2.43 -0.54 13.67
N ASN A 129 2.49 -1.65 14.39
CA ASN A 129 3.16 -2.86 13.93
C ASN A 129 2.50 -3.42 12.67
N GLU A 130 1.18 -3.36 12.55
CA GLU A 130 0.49 -3.75 11.32
C GLU A 130 0.92 -2.90 10.13
N ILE A 131 1.16 -1.59 10.33
CA ILE A 131 1.68 -0.72 9.26
C ILE A 131 3.12 -1.13 8.91
N LEU A 132 3.99 -1.26 9.91
CA LEU A 132 5.39 -1.63 9.69
C LEU A 132 5.54 -2.98 8.98
N ASN A 133 4.76 -3.98 9.42
CA ASN A 133 4.79 -5.35 8.91
C ASN A 133 4.24 -5.46 7.48
N GLN A 134 3.46 -4.49 7.00
CA GLN A 134 3.05 -4.44 5.59
C GLN A 134 3.99 -3.55 4.76
N VAL A 135 4.28 -2.34 5.22
CA VAL A 135 5.01 -1.33 4.43
C VAL A 135 6.49 -1.69 4.27
N ASN A 136 7.19 -2.06 5.33
CA ASN A 136 8.64 -2.30 5.25
C ASN A 136 9.01 -3.50 4.37
N PRO A 137 8.33 -4.67 4.47
CA PRO A 137 8.60 -5.78 3.57
C PRO A 137 8.32 -5.48 2.10
N ILE A 138 7.26 -4.72 1.78
CA ILE A 138 7.02 -4.23 0.42
C ILE A 138 8.19 -3.32 0.01
N ALA A 139 8.54 -2.33 0.84
CA ALA A 139 9.61 -1.40 0.53
C ALA A 139 10.96 -2.10 0.28
N ARG A 140 11.29 -3.10 1.09
CA ARG A 140 12.50 -3.93 0.95
C ARG A 140 12.51 -4.74 -0.34
N THR A 141 11.38 -5.32 -0.70
CA THR A 141 11.30 -6.15 -1.92
C THR A 141 11.62 -5.34 -3.16
N PHE A 142 10.94 -4.20 -3.32
CA PHE A 142 10.96 -3.48 -4.59
C PHE A 142 12.03 -2.40 -4.65
N TRP A 143 12.51 -1.91 -3.49
CA TRP A 143 13.46 -0.80 -3.42
C TRP A 143 14.64 -1.05 -2.47
N VAL A 144 14.81 -2.28 -1.95
CA VAL A 144 15.94 -2.73 -1.11
C VAL A 144 16.19 -1.81 0.10
N LYS A 145 15.12 -1.20 0.64
CA LYS A 145 15.20 -0.28 1.78
C LYS A 145 13.94 -0.30 2.62
N ASN A 146 14.08 0.07 3.89
CA ASN A 146 12.95 0.26 4.78
C ASN A 146 12.28 1.63 4.57
N PHE A 147 10.95 1.66 4.51
CA PHE A 147 10.21 2.91 4.47
C PHE A 147 10.21 3.58 5.85
N PHE A 148 9.92 2.84 6.91
CA PHE A 148 10.01 3.32 8.30
C PHE A 148 11.19 2.66 9.02
N ALA A 149 11.84 3.37 9.94
CA ALA A 149 12.89 2.82 10.79
C ALA A 149 12.36 1.63 11.61
N GLU A 150 13.19 0.60 11.78
CA GLU A 150 12.87 -0.54 12.64
C GLU A 150 13.37 -0.23 14.06
N GLY A 151 12.52 -0.44 15.06
CA GLY A 151 12.83 -0.03 16.45
C GLY A 151 11.96 1.09 17.00
N ILE A 152 10.86 1.42 16.32
CA ILE A 152 9.81 2.26 16.91
C ILE A 152 9.16 1.46 18.04
N ARG A 153 9.68 1.60 19.26
CA ARG A 153 9.06 1.08 20.48
C ARG A 153 7.87 1.97 20.83
N ASN A 154 6.74 1.34 21.14
CA ASN A 154 5.54 2.01 21.68
C ASN A 154 5.87 2.65 23.02
#